data_AF-A0A528K4D3-F1
#
_entry.id   AF-A0A528K4D3-F1
#
_cell.length_a   1.000
_cell.length_b   1.000
_cell.length_c   1.000
_cell.angle_alpha   90.00
_cell.angle_beta   90.00
_cell.angle_gamma   90.00
#
_symmetry.space_group_name_H-M   'P 1'
#
loop_
_entity.id
_entity.type
_entity.pdbx_description
1 polymer ?
#
loop_
_entity_poly.entity_id
_entity_poly.type
_entity_poly.pdbx_seq_one_letter_code
_entity_poly.pdbx_strand_id
1 'polypeptide(L)'
;VAFRTRSVEAVRSLVATGAGVALLPDLVYRPWSLEGDRIESRDISGSLPVVQVGTVWRRGSGLPQAARDFIGLAQSQRMIRQRPEKIGR
;
A
#
# COMPACT_ATOMS: atom_id res chain seq x y z
N VAL A 1 -2.07 22.78 -11.77
CA VAL A 1 -1.63 21.60 -10.98
C VAL A 1 -0.59 22.10 -9.99
N ALA A 2 -0.84 21.98 -8.68
CA ALA A 2 0.11 22.46 -7.66
C ALA A 2 1.32 21.52 -7.51
N PHE A 3 1.09 20.20 -7.56
CA PHE A 3 2.15 19.19 -7.51
C PHE A 3 1.82 18.00 -8.40
N ARG A 4 2.83 17.39 -9.01
CA ARG A 4 2.70 16.13 -9.74
C ARG A 4 3.96 15.30 -9.52
N THR A 5 3.78 14.07 -9.06
CA THR A 5 4.86 13.11 -8.86
C THR A 5 4.39 11.70 -9.17
N ARG A 6 5.30 10.83 -9.57
CA ARG A 6 5.08 9.39 -9.70
C ARG A 6 5.58 8.61 -8.48
N SER A 7 6.27 9.29 -7.56
CA SER A 7 6.81 8.68 -6.34
C SER A 7 5.79 8.77 -5.22
N VAL A 8 5.39 7.62 -4.68
CA VAL A 8 4.58 7.55 -3.45
C VAL A 8 5.31 8.19 -2.27
N GLU A 9 6.65 8.13 -2.27
CA GLU A 9 7.44 8.72 -1.19
C GLU A 9 7.35 10.24 -1.18
N ALA A 10 7.45 10.87 -2.35
CA ALA A 10 7.26 12.31 -2.46
C ALA A 10 5.87 12.74 -1.99
N VAL A 11 4.84 11.92 -2.26
CA VAL A 11 3.49 12.17 -1.73
C VAL A 11 3.47 12.11 -0.20
N ARG A 12 4.17 11.15 0.42
CA ARG A 12 4.25 11.07 1.89
C ARG A 12 4.91 12.28 2.51
N SER A 13 6.06 12.71 2.01
CA SER A 13 6.76 13.88 2.58
C SER A 13 5.91 15.15 2.43
N LEU A 14 5.15 15.28 1.33
CA LEU A 14 4.18 16.38 1.17
C LEU A 14 3.04 16.33 2.18
N VAL A 15 2.48 15.15 2.45
CA VAL A 15 1.40 15.00 3.43
C VAL A 15 1.92 15.20 4.86
N ALA A 16 3.09 14.63 5.18
CA ALA A 16 3.66 14.69 6.52
C ALA A 16 4.07 16.11 6.94
N THR A 17 4.45 16.95 5.97
CA THR A 17 4.76 18.38 6.19
C THR A 17 3.52 19.28 6.21
N GLY A 18 2.32 18.72 6.01
CA GLY A 18 1.07 19.48 5.98
C GLY A 18 0.82 20.24 4.67
N ALA A 19 1.59 19.98 3.61
CA ALA A 19 1.42 20.62 2.31
C ALA A 19 0.16 20.12 1.56
N GLY A 20 -0.49 19.05 2.03
CA GLY A 20 -1.76 18.56 1.49
C GLY A 20 -2.23 17.24 2.10
N VAL A 21 -3.29 16.66 1.50
CA VAL A 21 -3.84 15.35 1.84
C VAL A 21 -3.82 14.43 0.62
N ALA A 22 -3.79 13.12 0.85
CA ALA A 22 -3.81 12.12 -0.23
C ALA A 22 -4.75 10.95 0.09
N LEU A 23 -5.45 10.47 -0.94
CA LEU A 23 -6.17 9.19 -0.90
C LEU A 23 -5.28 8.13 -1.52
N LEU A 24 -4.89 7.14 -0.72
CA LEU A 24 -3.96 6.09 -1.12
C LEU A 24 -4.44 4.72 -0.62
N PRO A 25 -4.10 3.62 -1.31
CA PRO A 25 -4.39 2.28 -0.81
C PRO A 25 -3.66 1.97 0.51
N ASP A 26 -4.30 1.23 1.41
CA ASP A 26 -3.70 0.81 2.69
C ASP A 26 -2.37 0.06 2.55
N LEU A 27 -2.14 -0.60 1.42
CA LEU A 27 -0.89 -1.27 1.12
C LEU A 27 0.31 -0.31 1.23
N VAL A 28 0.09 0.96 0.86
CA VAL A 28 1.07 2.02 0.98
C VAL A 28 0.84 2.87 2.23
N TYR A 29 0.09 2.50 3.26
CA TYR A 29 0.10 3.29 4.49
C TYR A 29 1.31 2.91 5.36
N ARG A 30 1.97 3.94 5.91
CA ARG A 30 2.92 3.82 7.02
C ARG A 30 2.88 5.12 7.84
N PRO A 31 3.04 5.06 9.16
CA PRO A 31 2.79 6.21 10.04
C PRO A 31 3.88 7.28 10.04
N TRP A 32 4.95 7.11 9.25
CA TRP A 32 6.12 8.01 9.25
C TRP A 32 6.62 8.30 7.83
N SER A 33 7.00 9.53 7.51
CA SER A 33 7.80 9.85 6.32
C SER A 33 9.23 9.31 6.44
N LEU A 34 10.06 9.42 5.40
CA LEU A 34 11.48 9.03 5.53
C LEU A 34 12.24 10.00 6.43
N GLU A 35 11.76 11.25 6.50
CA GLU A 35 12.27 12.31 7.36
C GLU A 35 11.87 12.11 8.83
N GLY A 36 10.97 11.16 9.12
CA GLY A 36 10.49 10.88 10.48
C GLY A 36 9.26 11.68 10.89
N ASP A 37 8.64 12.43 9.97
CA ASP A 37 7.41 13.16 10.23
C ASP A 37 6.21 12.20 10.28
N ARG A 38 5.25 12.47 11.18
CA ARG A 38 4.10 11.59 11.38
C ARG A 38 3.07 11.78 10.26
N ILE A 39 2.48 10.67 9.81
CA ILE A 39 1.34 10.67 8.89
C ILE A 39 0.15 10.02 9.60
N GLU A 40 -0.97 10.72 9.63
CA GLU A 40 -2.23 10.18 10.17
C GLU A 40 -3.10 9.60 9.05
N SER A 41 -3.72 8.45 9.31
CA SER A 41 -4.79 7.91 8.48
C SER A 41 -6.15 8.29 9.06
N ARG A 42 -7.12 8.56 8.19
CA ARG A 42 -8.52 8.84 8.55
C ARG A 42 -9.43 8.08 7.60
N ASP A 43 -10.51 7.53 8.16
CA ASP A 43 -11.56 6.91 7.36
C ASP A 43 -12.25 7.96 6.50
N ILE A 44 -12.63 7.54 5.28
CA ILE A 44 -13.42 8.35 4.36
C ILE A 44 -14.85 7.82 4.30
N SER A 45 -15.82 8.74 4.22
CA SER A 45 -17.20 8.38 3.91
C SER A 45 -17.31 7.93 2.45
N GLY A 46 -17.75 6.69 2.22
CA GLY A 46 -18.01 6.16 0.88
C GLY A 46 -17.12 4.97 0.52
N SER A 47 -17.45 4.30 -0.58
CA SER A 47 -16.63 3.20 -1.09
C SER A 47 -15.48 3.74 -1.92
N LEU A 48 -14.26 3.35 -1.55
CA LEU A 48 -13.08 3.60 -2.37
C LEU A 48 -12.87 2.46 -3.38
N PRO A 49 -12.31 2.77 -4.56
CA PRO A 49 -11.91 1.73 -5.50
C PRO A 49 -10.83 0.84 -4.87
N VAL A 50 -11.00 -0.48 -5.00
CA VAL A 50 -10.05 -1.46 -4.48
C VAL A 50 -8.87 -1.57 -5.43
N VAL A 51 -7.65 -1.39 -4.91
CA VAL A 51 -6.43 -1.70 -5.66
C VAL A 51 -6.06 -3.17 -5.46
N GLN A 52 -6.00 -3.91 -6.56
CA GLN A 52 -5.57 -5.31 -6.58
C GLN A 52 -4.11 -5.40 -7.02
N VAL A 53 -3.32 -6.19 -6.28
CA VAL A 53 -1.93 -6.51 -6.62
C VAL A 53 -1.83 -8.00 -6.91
N GLY A 54 -1.05 -8.35 -7.93
CA GLY A 54 -0.82 -9.73 -8.36
C GLY A 54 0.59 -9.92 -8.93
N THR A 55 0.99 -11.19 -8.99
CA THR A 55 2.27 -11.61 -9.59
C THR A 55 2.02 -12.06 -11.01
N VAL A 56 2.88 -11.66 -11.95
CA VAL A 56 2.79 -12.03 -13.36
C VAL A 56 4.12 -12.61 -13.86
N TRP A 57 4.06 -13.54 -14.79
CA TRP A 57 5.22 -14.10 -15.47
C TRP A 57 4.88 -14.40 -16.94
N ARG A 58 5.92 -14.62 -17.75
CA ARG A 58 5.76 -14.91 -19.18
C ARG A 58 5.05 -16.26 -19.37
N ARG A 59 4.01 -16.28 -20.20
CA ARG A 59 3.34 -17.53 -20.62
C ARG A 59 4.35 -18.45 -21.33
N GLY A 60 4.36 -19.73 -20.95
CA GLY A 60 5.28 -20.73 -21.50
C GLY A 60 6.67 -20.76 -20.86
N SER A 61 7.02 -19.77 -20.02
CA SER A 61 8.20 -19.89 -19.17
C SER A 61 7.90 -20.79 -17.98
N GLY A 62 8.80 -21.75 -17.71
CA GLY A 62 8.77 -22.49 -16.46
C GLY A 62 8.97 -21.53 -15.30
N LEU A 63 8.11 -21.62 -14.28
CA LEU A 63 8.26 -20.85 -13.04
C LEU A 63 9.27 -21.60 -12.15
N PRO A 64 10.45 -21.03 -11.81
CA PRO A 64 11.43 -21.71 -10.96
C PRO A 64 10.85 -22.03 -9.58
N GLN A 65 11.39 -23.06 -8.90
CA GLN A 65 10.87 -23.47 -7.59
C GLN A 65 10.89 -22.31 -6.57
N ALA A 66 11.99 -21.56 -6.49
CA ALA A 66 12.09 -20.39 -5.60
C ALA A 66 10.99 -19.33 -5.85
N ALA A 67 10.57 -19.15 -7.11
CA ALA A 67 9.48 -18.21 -7.44
C ALA A 67 8.11 -18.76 -7.02
N ARG A 68 7.88 -20.07 -7.12
CA ARG A 68 6.67 -20.73 -6.61
C ARG A 68 6.60 -20.60 -5.09
N ASP A 69 7.71 -20.87 -4.41
CA ASP A 69 7.81 -20.79 -2.95
C ASP A 69 7.52 -19.36 -2.48
N PHE A 70 8.12 -18.36 -3.15
CA PHE A 70 7.83 -16.95 -2.89
C PHE A 70 6.35 -16.61 -3.06
N ILE A 71 5.71 -17.07 -4.15
CA ILE A 71 4.28 -16.82 -4.38
C ILE A 71 3.44 -17.47 -3.28
N GLY A 72 3.76 -18.71 -2.89
CA GLY A 72 3.07 -19.41 -1.80
C GLY A 72 3.17 -18.66 -0.47
N LEU A 73 4.36 -18.16 -0.12
CA LEU A 73 4.58 -17.34 1.08
C LEU A 73 3.85 -16.00 0.99
N ALA A 74 3.90 -15.31 -0.14
CA ALA A 74 3.23 -14.03 -0.32
C ALA A 74 1.70 -14.15 -0.22
N GLN A 75 1.12 -15.26 -0.71
CA GLN A 75 -0.31 -15.53 -0.62
C GLN A 75 -0.77 -15.84 0.81
N SER A 76 0.03 -16.56 1.60
CA SER A 76 -0.32 -16.87 3.00
C SER A 76 -0.32 -15.63 3.90
N GLN A 77 0.62 -14.69 3.68
CA GLN A 77 0.71 -13.46 4.47
C GLN A 77 -0.44 -12.47 4.20
N ARG A 78 -1.02 -12.47 2.99
CA ARG A 78 -2.17 -11.61 2.67
C ARG A 78 -3.39 -11.91 3.56
N MET A 79 -3.54 -13.16 3.99
CA MET A 79 -4.64 -13.59 4.86
C MET A 79 -4.52 -13.02 6.28
N ILE A 80 -3.30 -12.73 6.74
CA ILE A 80 -3.03 -12.18 8.08
C ILE A 80 -3.32 -10.67 8.11
N ARG A 81 -2.95 -9.94 7.05
CA ARG A 81 -3.14 -8.48 6.96
C ARG A 81 -4.58 -8.05 6.67
N GLN A 82 -5.43 -8.97 6.19
CA GLN A 82 -6.86 -8.73 5.95
C GLN A 82 -7.74 -8.83 7.19
N ARG A 83 -7.21 -9.09 8.39
CA ARG A 83 -7.99 -8.85 9.61
C ARG A 83 -8.18 -7.33 9.73
N PRO A 84 -9.39 -6.78 9.53
CA PRO A 84 -9.62 -5.44 9.98
C PRO A 84 -9.42 -5.48 11.49
N GLU A 85 -8.52 -4.66 12.02
CA GLU A 85 -8.65 -4.27 13.41
C GLU A 85 -10.07 -3.69 13.52
N LYS A 86 -10.97 -4.44 14.16
CA LYS A 86 -12.17 -3.86 14.75
C LYS A 86 -11.66 -2.92 15.84
N ILE A 87 -11.29 -1.70 15.45
CA ILE A 87 -11.13 -0.60 16.37
C ILE A 87 -12.53 -0.28 16.85
N GLY A 88 -12.85 -0.87 17.99
CA GLY A 88 -14.04 -0.58 18.75
C GLY A 88 -13.91 0.77 19.42
N ARG A 89 -15.04 1.49 19.35
CA ARG A 89 -15.45 2.68 20.10
C ARG A 89 -14.96 4.03 19.59
#